data_AF-A0A946H936-F1
#
_entry.id   AF-A0A946H936-F1
#
_cell.length_a   1.000
_cell.length_b   1.000
_cell.length_c   1.000
_cell.angle_alpha   90.00
_cell.angle_beta   90.00
_cell.angle_gamma   90.00
#
_symmetry.space_group_name_H-M   'P 1'
#
loop_
_entity.id
_entity.type
_entity.pdbx_description
1 polymer ?
#
loop_
_entity_poly.entity_id
_entity_poly.type
_entity_poly.pdbx_seq_one_letter_code
_entity_poly.pdbx_strand_id
1 'polypeptide(L)'
;MYKNKNRFTERDYKNIVDRIWLRKEEHSKLWNINNEQLLRTLLAKNPQNLEEIMHEIYLSYSGAGAISQATIIVDKNPLYYRFLGIIQKSYPNAKYILLVRDYRDRMVSLPKSKFSMRIATNLVKGIGWNKRNLFFLKMGMHNNAIIVKYEDMVTNPEKIIGEICNFLGVPFEYKMLNFHQEKTHNYDEIDASEEFKTRMRKMHKRSSSQINTSRIGIWNNQLSKNTISILETFCGSTGEIYGYKRYSNNKGSKNILNRIVMMPSITVGVVLLFLKRKSFLLPYSLQKILVNLLKVNQVKKSNN
;
A
#
# COMPACT_ATOMS: atom_id res chain seq x y z
N MET A 1 10.69 15.51 -9.31
CA MET A 1 10.42 16.91 -9.70
C MET A 1 10.70 17.86 -8.55
N TYR A 2 10.20 17.60 -7.34
CA TYR A 2 10.31 18.57 -6.23
C TYR A 2 11.24 18.18 -5.06
N LYS A 3 12.07 17.13 -5.22
CA LYS A 3 12.81 16.50 -4.10
C LYS A 3 13.78 17.45 -3.37
N ASN A 4 14.34 18.43 -4.08
CA ASN A 4 15.33 19.37 -3.55
C ASN A 4 14.88 20.83 -3.76
N LYS A 5 13.57 21.06 -3.87
CA LYS A 5 13.01 22.38 -4.17
C LYS A 5 12.65 23.06 -2.85
N ASN A 6 13.27 24.21 -2.59
CA ASN A 6 13.13 24.97 -1.34
C ASN A 6 12.14 26.14 -1.44
N ARG A 7 11.58 26.39 -2.63
CA ARG A 7 10.55 27.40 -2.88
C ARG A 7 9.61 26.90 -3.96
N PHE A 8 8.30 27.01 -3.72
CA PHE A 8 7.27 26.65 -4.70
C PHE A 8 6.69 27.93 -5.30
N THR A 9 6.51 27.92 -6.62
CA THR A 9 5.83 28.98 -7.35
C THR A 9 4.35 28.66 -7.49
N GLU A 10 3.52 29.65 -7.81
CA GLU A 10 2.12 29.44 -8.17
C GLU A 10 1.95 28.35 -9.26
N ARG A 11 2.83 28.37 -10.26
CA ARG A 11 2.86 27.34 -11.30
C ARG A 11 3.12 25.95 -10.74
N ASP A 12 3.94 25.81 -9.70
CA ASP A 12 4.17 24.53 -9.05
C ASP A 12 2.93 24.03 -8.30
N TYR A 13 2.26 24.90 -7.54
CA TYR A 13 1.02 24.54 -6.84
C TYR A 13 -0.07 24.09 -7.80
N LYS A 14 -0.28 24.84 -8.89
CA LYS A 14 -1.21 24.46 -9.96
C LYS A 14 -0.85 23.09 -10.54
N ASN A 15 0.44 22.87 -10.86
CA ASN A 15 0.91 21.58 -11.35
C ASN A 15 0.72 20.44 -10.34
N ILE A 16 0.79 20.70 -9.03
CA ILE A 16 0.58 19.68 -7.99
C ILE A 16 -0.90 19.30 -7.93
N VAL A 17 -1.79 20.30 -7.85
CA VAL A 17 -3.24 20.11 -7.80
C VAL A 17 -3.75 19.41 -9.07
N ASP A 18 -3.28 19.80 -10.24
CA ASP A 18 -3.66 19.18 -11.52
C ASP A 18 -3.21 17.71 -11.63
N ARG A 19 -2.14 17.33 -10.91
CA ARG A 19 -1.49 16.02 -11.04
C ARG A 19 -1.84 15.04 -9.94
N ILE A 20 -2.38 15.51 -8.81
CA ILE A 20 -2.64 14.68 -7.63
C ILE A 20 -3.46 13.43 -7.97
N TRP A 21 -4.40 13.58 -8.92
CA TRP A 21 -5.30 12.51 -9.36
C TRP A 21 -4.94 11.85 -10.67
N LEU A 22 -3.87 12.27 -11.37
CA LEU A 22 -3.57 11.86 -12.75
C LEU A 22 -3.63 10.34 -12.99
N ARG A 23 -3.14 9.55 -12.03
CA ARG A 23 -3.06 8.08 -12.15
C ARG A 23 -4.15 7.35 -11.38
N LYS A 24 -4.98 8.09 -10.64
CA LYS A 24 -5.99 7.59 -9.70
C LYS A 24 -7.22 8.50 -9.69
N GLU A 25 -7.67 8.89 -10.88
CA GLU A 25 -8.75 9.87 -11.06
C GLU A 25 -10.03 9.45 -10.34
N GLU A 26 -10.43 8.19 -10.44
CA GLU A 26 -11.63 7.71 -9.75
C GLU A 26 -11.50 7.78 -8.20
N HIS A 27 -10.28 7.85 -7.65
CA HIS A 27 -10.08 8.02 -6.21
C HIS A 27 -10.26 9.48 -5.77
N SER A 28 -10.26 10.45 -6.70
CA SER A 28 -10.60 11.84 -6.38
C SER A 28 -12.02 11.93 -5.81
N LYS A 29 -12.94 11.13 -6.34
CA LYS A 29 -14.32 11.02 -5.88
C LYS A 29 -14.43 10.48 -4.44
N LEU A 30 -13.51 9.60 -4.03
CA LEU A 30 -13.47 9.08 -2.66
C LEU A 30 -12.96 10.11 -1.65
N TRP A 31 -11.98 10.92 -2.07
CA TRP A 31 -11.41 11.97 -1.22
C TRP A 31 -12.23 13.26 -1.24
N ASN A 32 -13.03 13.43 -2.30
CA ASN A 32 -13.94 14.55 -2.53
C ASN A 32 -13.26 15.93 -2.42
N ILE A 33 -11.96 16.01 -2.72
CA ILE A 33 -11.18 17.25 -2.63
C ILE A 33 -11.67 18.25 -3.69
N ASN A 34 -11.97 19.47 -3.24
CA ASN A 34 -12.16 20.61 -4.14
C ASN A 34 -10.79 21.17 -4.55
N ASN A 35 -10.38 20.89 -5.79
CA ASN A 35 -9.09 21.31 -6.33
C ASN A 35 -8.92 22.85 -6.37
N GLU A 36 -9.98 23.61 -6.66
CA GLU A 36 -9.90 25.08 -6.68
C GLU A 36 -9.66 25.63 -5.28
N GLN A 37 -10.39 25.09 -4.30
CA GLN A 37 -10.22 25.48 -2.90
C GLN A 37 -8.82 25.09 -2.39
N LEU A 38 -8.35 23.87 -2.72
CA LEU A 38 -6.99 23.45 -2.37
C LEU A 38 -5.94 24.37 -2.98
N LEU A 39 -6.09 24.76 -4.26
CA LEU A 39 -5.17 25.70 -4.90
C LEU A 39 -5.17 27.06 -4.20
N ARG A 40 -6.35 27.60 -3.88
CA ARG A 40 -6.47 28.86 -3.11
C ARG A 40 -5.76 28.76 -1.75
N THR A 41 -5.96 27.65 -1.03
CA THR A 41 -5.30 27.40 0.26
C THR A 41 -3.79 27.35 0.12
N LEU A 42 -3.26 26.63 -0.88
CA LEU A 42 -1.82 26.55 -1.12
C LEU A 42 -1.22 27.91 -1.50
N LEU A 43 -1.91 28.71 -2.32
CA LEU A 43 -1.45 30.06 -2.67
C LEU A 43 -1.45 31.00 -1.46
N ALA A 44 -2.50 30.94 -0.64
CA ALA A 44 -2.63 31.80 0.55
C ALA A 44 -1.60 31.45 1.64
N LYS A 45 -1.41 30.15 1.93
CA LYS A 45 -0.47 29.70 2.97
C LYS A 45 0.98 29.66 2.51
N ASN A 46 1.21 29.58 1.19
CA ASN A 46 2.54 29.54 0.58
C ASN A 46 3.50 28.53 1.24
N PRO A 47 3.15 27.23 1.31
CA PRO A 47 3.99 26.22 1.94
C PRO A 47 5.33 26.07 1.22
N GLN A 48 6.42 25.99 1.98
CA GLN A 48 7.79 26.10 1.47
C GLN A 48 8.41 24.75 1.10
N ASN A 49 7.83 23.64 1.58
CA ASN A 49 8.35 22.29 1.34
C ASN A 49 7.21 21.29 1.03
N LEU A 50 7.59 20.09 0.59
CA LEU A 50 6.63 19.06 0.19
C LEU A 50 5.84 18.51 1.39
N GLU A 51 6.40 18.54 2.59
CA GLU A 51 5.71 18.09 3.81
C GLU A 51 4.51 18.98 4.10
N GLU A 52 4.69 20.30 4.12
CA GLU A 52 3.61 21.28 4.31
C GLU A 52 2.55 21.18 3.20
N ILE A 53 2.96 21.03 1.94
CA ILE A 53 2.01 20.85 0.82
C ILE A 53 1.18 19.58 1.01
N MET A 54 1.80 18.46 1.39
CA MET A 54 1.10 17.21 1.64
C MET A 54 0.16 17.34 2.85
N HIS A 55 0.56 18.08 3.89
CA HIS A 55 -0.29 18.38 5.03
C HIS A 55 -1.57 19.11 4.58
N GLU A 56 -1.46 20.17 3.78
CA GLU A 56 -2.64 20.87 3.23
C GLU A 56 -3.50 19.97 2.35
N ILE A 57 -2.90 19.07 1.57
CA ILE A 57 -3.63 18.06 0.80
C ILE A 57 -4.44 17.14 1.72
N TYR A 58 -3.85 16.65 2.82
CA TYR A 58 -4.57 15.79 3.75
C TYR A 58 -5.70 16.54 4.47
N LEU A 59 -5.47 17.79 4.88
CA LEU A 59 -6.49 18.63 5.51
C LEU A 59 -7.62 19.03 4.55
N SER A 60 -7.36 18.99 3.24
CA SER A 60 -8.39 19.19 2.22
C SER A 60 -9.33 18.00 2.03
N TYR A 61 -9.10 16.87 2.72
CA TYR A 61 -9.95 15.69 2.66
C TYR A 61 -11.37 16.01 3.16
N SER A 62 -12.34 15.81 2.28
CA SER A 62 -13.79 16.02 2.53
C SER A 62 -14.61 14.80 2.10
N GLY A 63 -13.99 13.62 2.13
CA GLY A 63 -14.63 12.34 1.84
C GLY A 63 -15.40 11.76 3.03
N ALA A 64 -15.80 10.50 2.90
CA ALA A 64 -16.55 9.80 3.94
C ALA A 64 -15.79 9.76 5.29
N GLY A 65 -16.45 10.23 6.36
CA GLY A 65 -15.84 10.29 7.69
C GLY A 65 -14.82 11.42 7.87
N ALA A 66 -14.85 12.46 7.04
CA ALA A 66 -14.02 13.64 7.22
C ALA A 66 -14.26 14.30 8.58
N ILE A 67 -13.17 14.72 9.22
CA ILE A 67 -13.16 15.38 10.53
C ILE A 67 -12.65 16.80 10.30
N SER A 68 -13.40 17.80 10.77
CA SER A 68 -13.11 19.22 10.55
C SER A 68 -11.83 19.72 11.22
N GLN A 69 -11.35 19.02 12.26
CA GLN A 69 -10.16 19.38 13.03
C GLN A 69 -9.37 18.13 13.43
N ALA A 70 -8.79 17.44 12.45
CA ALA A 70 -7.94 16.29 12.72
C ALA A 70 -6.66 16.71 13.45
N THR A 71 -6.43 16.17 14.65
CA THR A 71 -5.18 16.34 15.41
C THR A 71 -4.11 15.32 15.02
N ILE A 72 -4.53 14.20 14.43
CA ILE A 72 -3.66 13.12 13.97
C ILE A 72 -4.07 12.72 12.56
N ILE A 73 -3.09 12.68 11.65
CA ILE A 73 -3.27 12.20 10.28
C ILE A 73 -2.67 10.79 10.20
N VAL A 74 -3.50 9.82 9.80
CA VAL A 74 -3.06 8.45 9.52
C VAL A 74 -3.15 8.21 8.02
N ASP A 75 -2.02 7.90 7.40
CA ASP A 75 -2.00 7.49 6.00
C ASP A 75 -1.52 6.05 5.83
N LYS A 76 -2.37 5.24 5.21
CA LYS A 76 -2.09 3.85 4.88
C LYS A 76 -2.11 3.65 3.37
N ASN A 77 -0.92 3.60 2.80
CA ASN A 77 -0.70 3.19 1.41
C ASN A 77 0.25 1.98 1.35
N PRO A 78 -0.22 0.79 0.91
CA PRO A 78 0.61 -0.40 0.82
C PRO A 78 1.81 -0.29 -0.13
N LEU A 79 1.92 0.78 -0.94
CA LEU A 79 3.07 1.02 -1.81
C LEU A 79 4.18 1.85 -1.16
N TYR A 80 3.95 2.42 0.04
CA TYR A 80 4.94 3.22 0.77
C TYR A 80 6.20 2.45 1.12
N TYR A 81 6.15 1.13 1.21
CA TYR A 81 7.37 0.34 1.41
C TYR A 81 8.45 0.58 0.35
N ARG A 82 8.07 1.03 -0.85
CA ARG A 82 9.01 1.34 -1.94
C ARG A 82 9.75 2.67 -1.74
N PHE A 83 9.27 3.49 -0.82
CA PHE A 83 9.69 4.87 -0.61
C PHE A 83 9.98 5.18 0.87
N LEU A 84 10.07 4.18 1.76
CA LEU A 84 10.22 4.41 3.20
C LEU A 84 11.42 5.30 3.53
N GLY A 85 12.58 5.09 2.91
CA GLY A 85 13.75 5.94 3.16
C GLY A 85 13.57 7.39 2.69
N ILE A 86 12.61 7.69 1.80
CA ILE A 86 12.22 9.07 1.47
C ILE A 86 11.21 9.56 2.50
N ILE A 87 10.20 8.75 2.82
CA ILE A 87 9.15 9.10 3.80
C ILE A 87 9.75 9.41 5.17
N GLN A 88 10.70 8.61 5.67
CA GLN A 88 11.39 8.87 6.94
C GLN A 88 12.19 10.17 6.94
N LYS A 89 12.77 10.54 5.79
CA LYS A 89 13.49 11.81 5.67
C LYS A 89 12.55 13.01 5.62
N SER A 90 11.37 12.83 5.00
CA SER A 90 10.36 13.87 4.87
C SER A 90 9.45 14.01 6.08
N TYR A 91 9.37 12.99 6.94
CA TYR A 91 8.54 12.98 8.14
C TYR A 91 9.31 12.34 9.30
N PRO A 92 10.41 12.97 9.78
CA PRO A 92 11.27 12.39 10.81
C PRO A 92 10.52 12.12 12.13
N ASN A 93 9.48 12.89 12.41
CA ASN A 93 8.67 12.79 13.63
C ASN A 93 7.45 11.86 13.49
N ALA A 94 7.20 11.29 12.31
CA ALA A 94 6.08 10.37 12.12
C ALA A 94 6.32 9.04 12.85
N LYS A 95 5.23 8.46 13.36
CA LYS A 95 5.20 7.11 13.92
C LYS A 95 4.85 6.09 12.84
N TYR A 96 5.51 4.93 12.84
CA TYR A 96 5.35 3.91 11.81
C TYR A 96 4.86 2.57 12.39
N ILE A 97 3.72 2.09 11.88
CA ILE A 97 3.19 0.76 12.21
C ILE A 97 3.49 -0.19 11.05
N LEU A 98 4.34 -1.18 11.29
CA LEU A 98 4.90 -2.08 10.27
C LEU A 98 4.24 -3.43 10.31
N LEU A 99 3.16 -3.57 9.55
CA LEU A 99 2.41 -4.82 9.46
C LEU A 99 3.18 -5.88 8.65
N VAL A 100 3.62 -6.93 9.34
CA VAL A 100 4.14 -8.17 8.76
C VAL A 100 3.06 -9.25 8.80
N ARG A 101 3.12 -10.16 7.83
CA ARG A 101 2.23 -11.32 7.68
C ARG A 101 3.01 -12.43 7.00
N ASP A 102 2.66 -13.69 7.25
CA ASP A 102 3.24 -14.84 6.55
C ASP A 102 3.26 -14.59 5.04
N TYR A 103 4.45 -14.73 4.44
CA TYR A 103 4.66 -14.48 3.02
C TYR A 103 3.82 -15.41 2.14
N ARG A 104 3.51 -16.62 2.62
CA ARG A 104 2.69 -17.62 1.92
C ARG A 104 1.23 -17.20 1.90
N ASP A 105 0.66 -16.80 3.03
CA ASP A 105 -0.71 -16.25 3.10
C ASP A 105 -0.84 -14.95 2.32
N ARG A 106 0.19 -14.10 2.38
CA ARG A 106 0.23 -12.88 1.55
C ARG A 106 0.14 -13.25 0.08
N MET A 107 0.88 -14.26 -0.38
CA MET A 107 0.85 -14.69 -1.78
C MET A 107 -0.53 -15.15 -2.23
N VAL A 108 -1.24 -15.90 -1.38
CA VAL A 108 -2.63 -16.30 -1.62
C VAL A 108 -3.58 -15.08 -1.64
N SER A 109 -3.33 -14.08 -0.81
CA SER A 109 -4.18 -12.90 -0.68
C SER A 109 -4.08 -11.90 -1.84
N LEU A 110 -3.03 -11.98 -2.66
CA LEU A 110 -2.80 -11.03 -3.74
C LEU A 110 -3.92 -11.13 -4.80
N PRO A 111 -4.47 -10.00 -5.28
CA PRO A 111 -5.48 -10.02 -6.34
C PRO A 111 -4.97 -10.79 -7.57
N LYS A 112 -5.80 -11.73 -8.03
CA LYS A 112 -5.60 -12.50 -9.27
C LYS A 112 -6.13 -11.69 -10.45
N SER A 113 -5.39 -10.71 -10.95
CA SER A 113 -5.66 -10.05 -12.23
C SER A 113 -4.95 -10.80 -13.37
N LYS A 114 -5.44 -10.76 -14.61
CA LYS A 114 -4.79 -11.42 -15.77
C LYS A 114 -3.30 -11.06 -15.91
N PHE A 115 -2.89 -9.85 -15.50
CA PHE A 115 -1.49 -9.42 -15.47
C PHE A 115 -0.72 -9.92 -14.24
N SER A 116 -1.36 -10.05 -13.07
CA SER A 116 -0.76 -10.64 -11.87
C SER A 116 -0.79 -12.17 -11.83
N MET A 117 -1.53 -12.83 -12.74
CA MET A 117 -1.58 -14.29 -12.87
C MET A 117 -0.27 -14.87 -13.40
N ARG A 118 0.61 -14.07 -14.01
CA ARG A 118 1.96 -14.54 -14.35
C ARG A 118 2.73 -14.81 -13.06
N ILE A 119 3.12 -16.06 -12.82
CA ILE A 119 3.92 -16.53 -11.67
C ILE A 119 5.09 -15.58 -11.39
N ALA A 120 5.74 -15.10 -12.45
CA ALA A 120 6.75 -14.05 -12.44
C ALA A 120 6.40 -12.83 -11.58
N THR A 121 5.21 -12.26 -11.77
CA THR A 121 4.81 -11.02 -11.11
C THR A 121 4.47 -11.23 -9.64
N ASN A 122 3.90 -12.38 -9.28
CA ASN A 122 3.61 -12.71 -7.89
C ASN A 122 4.89 -13.09 -7.15
N LEU A 123 5.81 -13.83 -7.77
CA LEU A 123 7.12 -14.08 -7.17
C LEU A 123 7.90 -12.78 -6.94
N VAL A 124 7.89 -11.84 -7.88
CA VAL A 124 8.50 -10.52 -7.69
C VAL A 124 7.86 -9.77 -6.52
N LYS A 125 6.55 -9.91 -6.30
CA LYS A 125 5.90 -9.37 -5.09
C LYS A 125 6.34 -10.13 -3.82
N GLY A 126 6.60 -11.44 -3.90
CA GLY A 126 7.20 -12.25 -2.83
C GLY A 126 8.62 -11.78 -2.47
N ILE A 127 9.49 -11.63 -3.46
CA ILE A 127 10.83 -11.01 -3.29
C ILE A 127 10.69 -9.60 -2.71
N GLY A 128 9.68 -8.84 -3.16
CA GLY A 128 9.34 -7.54 -2.59
C GLY A 128 8.93 -7.60 -1.11
N TRP A 129 8.28 -8.67 -0.65
CA TRP A 129 8.04 -8.91 0.77
C TRP A 129 9.35 -9.14 1.50
N ASN A 130 10.24 -10.01 0.99
CA ASN A 130 11.53 -10.28 1.63
C ASN A 130 12.31 -8.97 1.84
N LYS A 131 12.51 -8.20 0.77
CA LYS A 131 13.22 -6.92 0.82
C LYS A 131 12.56 -5.91 1.77
N ARG A 132 11.22 -5.80 1.73
CA ARG A 132 10.47 -4.89 2.60
C ARG A 132 10.65 -5.25 4.07
N ASN A 133 10.46 -6.51 4.43
CA ASN A 133 10.45 -6.87 5.85
C ASN A 133 11.87 -6.90 6.43
N LEU A 134 12.92 -7.19 5.63
CA LEU A 134 14.30 -6.90 6.06
C LEU A 134 14.51 -5.42 6.37
N PHE A 135 13.90 -4.52 5.60
CA PHE A 135 13.92 -3.09 5.91
C PHE A 135 13.08 -2.76 7.16
N PHE A 136 11.94 -3.43 7.37
CA PHE A 136 11.16 -3.27 8.59
C PHE A 136 11.93 -3.69 9.84
N LEU A 137 12.74 -4.75 9.80
CA LEU A 137 13.60 -5.13 10.92
C LEU A 137 14.56 -3.98 11.31
N LYS A 138 15.20 -3.36 10.31
CA LYS A 138 16.07 -2.19 10.57
C LYS A 138 15.27 -1.01 11.11
N MET A 139 14.09 -0.77 10.54
CA MET A 139 13.28 0.38 10.90
C MET A 139 12.65 0.24 12.29
N GLY A 140 12.23 -0.97 12.66
CA GLY A 140 11.65 -1.29 13.97
C GLY A 140 12.65 -1.24 15.12
N MET A 141 13.94 -0.98 14.84
CA MET A 141 14.91 -0.63 15.88
C MET A 141 14.82 0.84 16.32
N HIS A 142 14.10 1.69 15.59
CA HIS A 142 13.89 3.09 15.96
C HIS A 142 12.68 3.24 16.88
N ASN A 143 12.76 4.17 17.83
CA ASN A 143 11.70 4.44 18.80
C ASN A 143 10.38 4.93 18.18
N ASN A 144 10.41 5.43 16.94
CA ASN A 144 9.22 5.88 16.21
C ASN A 144 8.64 4.81 15.28
N ALA A 145 9.00 3.52 15.46
CA ALA A 145 8.43 2.43 14.67
C ALA A 145 8.14 1.19 15.52
N ILE A 146 7.01 0.52 15.24
CA ILE A 146 6.69 -0.78 15.81
C ILE A 146 6.40 -1.78 14.70
N ILE A 147 6.74 -3.05 14.94
CA ILE A 147 6.39 -4.16 14.05
C ILE A 147 5.19 -4.88 14.64
N VAL A 148 4.15 -5.05 13.84
CA VAL A 148 2.94 -5.77 14.24
C VAL A 148 2.78 -6.99 13.34
N LYS A 149 2.67 -8.17 13.94
CA LYS A 149 2.33 -9.40 13.21
C LYS A 149 0.82 -9.47 13.01
N TYR A 150 0.39 -9.67 11.77
CA TYR A 150 -1.02 -9.79 11.42
C TYR A 150 -1.71 -10.91 12.21
N GLU A 151 -1.03 -12.05 12.36
CA GLU A 151 -1.53 -13.23 13.03
C GLU A 151 -1.81 -12.95 14.51
N ASP A 152 -0.90 -12.23 15.18
CA ASP A 152 -1.07 -11.82 16.59
C ASP A 152 -2.20 -10.79 16.71
N MET A 153 -2.25 -9.82 15.79
CA MET A 153 -3.28 -8.77 15.77
C MET A 153 -4.70 -9.30 15.60
N VAL A 154 -4.91 -10.35 14.80
CA VAL A 154 -6.26 -10.92 14.61
C VAL A 154 -6.61 -12.01 15.62
N THR A 155 -5.63 -12.53 16.35
CA THR A 155 -5.83 -13.54 17.40
C THR A 155 -6.04 -12.88 18.76
N ASN A 156 -5.31 -11.79 19.05
CA ASN A 156 -5.36 -11.03 20.30
C ASN A 156 -5.60 -9.54 20.02
N PRO A 157 -6.72 -9.15 19.37
CA PRO A 157 -6.91 -7.81 18.86
C PRO A 157 -6.92 -6.74 19.95
N GLU A 158 -7.54 -7.00 21.10
CA GLU A 158 -7.58 -6.06 22.23
C GLU A 158 -6.17 -5.69 22.71
N LYS A 159 -5.35 -6.70 22.99
CA LYS A 159 -3.95 -6.51 23.42
C LYS A 159 -3.15 -5.73 22.37
N ILE A 160 -3.16 -6.20 21.13
CA ILE A 160 -2.30 -5.62 20.08
C ILE A 160 -2.76 -4.20 19.69
N ILE A 161 -4.06 -3.94 19.65
CA ILE A 161 -4.58 -2.59 19.38
C ILE A 161 -4.29 -1.67 20.57
N GLY A 162 -4.39 -2.15 21.81
CA GLY A 162 -3.97 -1.41 23.00
C GLY A 162 -2.49 -1.01 22.96
N GLU A 163 -1.60 -1.93 22.57
CA GLU A 163 -0.17 -1.66 22.36
C GLU A 163 0.07 -0.61 21.27
N ILE A 164 -0.67 -0.69 20.14
CA ILE A 164 -0.62 0.31 19.08
C ILE A 164 -1.08 1.68 19.58
N CYS A 165 -2.20 1.74 20.32
CA CYS A 165 -2.73 2.98 20.89
C CYS A 165 -1.73 3.63 21.85
N ASN A 166 -1.13 2.84 22.75
CA ASN A 166 -0.08 3.31 23.66
C ASN A 166 1.13 3.84 22.90
N PHE A 167 1.59 3.11 21.88
CA PHE A 167 2.68 3.57 21.02
C PHE A 167 2.35 4.89 20.30
N LEU A 168 1.12 5.04 19.82
CA LEU A 168 0.65 6.27 19.17
C LEU A 168 0.44 7.41 20.16
N GLY A 169 0.19 7.12 21.44
CA GLY A 169 -0.16 8.11 22.47
C GLY A 169 -1.64 8.52 22.39
N VAL A 170 -2.52 7.60 21.97
CA VAL A 170 -3.96 7.82 21.87
C VAL A 170 -4.70 6.86 22.82
N PRO A 171 -5.87 7.23 23.35
CA PRO A 171 -6.65 6.33 24.19
C PRO A 171 -7.12 5.11 23.38
N PHE A 172 -7.11 3.95 24.02
CA PHE A 172 -7.79 2.76 23.50
C PHE A 172 -9.30 2.91 23.73
N GLU A 173 -10.10 2.63 22.70
CA GLU A 173 -11.55 2.61 22.80
C GLU A 173 -12.09 1.25 22.32
N TYR A 174 -12.98 0.63 23.09
CA TYR A 174 -13.52 -0.69 22.75
C TYR A 174 -14.24 -0.73 21.39
N LYS A 175 -14.79 0.40 20.94
CA LYS A 175 -15.38 0.55 19.60
C LYS A 175 -14.39 0.25 18.47
N MET A 176 -13.07 0.42 18.70
CA MET A 176 -12.03 0.06 17.74
C MET A 176 -12.02 -1.43 17.39
N LEU A 177 -12.46 -2.31 18.31
CA LEU A 177 -12.63 -3.74 18.05
C LEU A 177 -13.89 -4.05 17.23
N ASN A 178 -14.88 -3.14 17.29
CA ASN A 178 -16.19 -3.28 16.68
C ASN A 178 -16.39 -2.36 15.45
N PHE A 179 -15.29 -1.94 14.80
CA PHE A 179 -15.31 -1.03 13.63
C PHE A 179 -16.24 -1.47 12.48
N HIS A 180 -16.56 -2.76 12.40
CA HIS A 180 -17.43 -3.34 11.36
C HIS A 180 -18.91 -3.02 11.58
N GLN A 181 -19.29 -2.61 12.80
CA GLN A 181 -20.64 -2.14 13.13
C GLN A 181 -20.87 -0.70 12.66
N GLU A 182 -19.79 0.06 12.44
CA GLU A 182 -19.86 1.40 11.89
C GLU A 182 -19.86 1.35 10.35
N LYS A 183 -20.71 2.19 9.72
CA LYS A 183 -20.70 2.38 8.25
C LYS A 183 -19.47 3.21 7.84
N THR A 184 -18.29 2.59 7.90
CA THR A 184 -17.01 3.26 7.61
C THR A 184 -16.83 3.67 6.14
N HIS A 185 -17.63 3.10 5.23
CA HIS A 185 -17.55 3.41 3.80
C HIS A 185 -18.94 3.44 3.15
N ASN A 186 -19.47 4.63 2.91
CA ASN A 186 -20.70 4.81 2.15
C ASN A 186 -20.36 5.08 0.67
N TYR A 187 -20.29 4.01 -0.14
CA TYR A 187 -20.01 4.16 -1.58
C TYR A 187 -21.22 4.60 -2.40
N ASP A 188 -22.42 4.50 -1.83
CA ASP A 188 -23.67 4.72 -2.56
C ASP A 188 -23.85 6.22 -2.85
N GLU A 189 -23.43 7.06 -1.89
CA GLU A 189 -23.45 8.53 -1.96
C GLU A 189 -22.32 9.14 -2.79
N ILE A 190 -21.39 8.33 -3.29
CA ILE A 190 -20.25 8.84 -4.07
C ILE A 190 -20.65 8.99 -5.53
N ASP A 191 -20.38 10.17 -6.10
CA ASP A 191 -20.51 10.44 -7.54
C ASP A 191 -19.42 9.71 -8.34
N ALA A 192 -19.63 8.41 -8.58
CA ALA A 192 -18.75 7.53 -9.34
C ALA A 192 -19.56 6.44 -10.08
N SER A 193 -18.94 5.78 -11.07
CA SER A 193 -19.59 4.70 -11.82
C SER A 193 -19.92 3.48 -10.93
N GLU A 194 -20.99 2.75 -11.25
CA GLU A 194 -21.35 1.53 -10.51
C GLU A 194 -20.28 0.44 -10.58
N GLU A 195 -19.54 0.36 -11.69
CA GLU A 195 -18.37 -0.52 -11.80
C GLU A 195 -17.31 -0.16 -10.75
N PHE A 196 -17.00 1.13 -10.59
CA PHE A 196 -16.06 1.61 -9.59
C PHE A 196 -16.54 1.30 -8.18
N LYS A 197 -17.79 1.65 -7.85
CA LYS A 197 -18.38 1.39 -6.53
C LYS A 197 -18.34 -0.11 -6.20
N THR A 198 -18.72 -0.96 -7.15
CA THR A 198 -18.67 -2.43 -6.99
C THR A 198 -17.24 -2.93 -6.74
N ARG A 199 -16.26 -2.41 -7.49
CA ARG A 199 -14.84 -2.73 -7.28
C ARG A 199 -14.36 -2.31 -5.89
N MET A 200 -14.77 -1.15 -5.41
CA MET A 200 -14.43 -0.64 -4.08
C MET A 200 -15.09 -1.45 -2.96
N ARG A 201 -16.38 -1.77 -3.06
CA ARG A 201 -17.09 -2.68 -2.15
C ARG A 201 -16.38 -4.03 -2.06
N LYS A 202 -16.00 -4.61 -3.20
CA LYS A 202 -15.25 -5.88 -3.24
C LYS A 202 -13.87 -5.78 -2.59
N MET A 203 -13.17 -4.68 -2.79
CA MET A 203 -11.84 -4.44 -2.21
C MET A 203 -11.90 -4.30 -0.70
N HIS A 204 -12.92 -3.61 -0.18
CA HIS A 204 -13.06 -3.32 1.26
C HIS A 204 -13.95 -4.29 2.03
N LYS A 205 -14.65 -5.22 1.36
CA LYS A 205 -15.51 -6.23 1.99
C LYS A 205 -14.88 -6.86 3.25
N ARG A 206 -13.60 -7.25 3.17
CA ARG A 206 -12.90 -7.89 4.30
C ARG A 206 -12.50 -6.91 5.40
N SER A 207 -12.04 -5.71 5.04
CA SER A 207 -11.67 -4.68 6.02
C SER A 207 -12.87 -4.00 6.66
N SER A 208 -14.08 -4.30 6.20
CA SER A 208 -15.35 -3.89 6.81
C SER A 208 -16.07 -5.03 7.53
N SER A 209 -15.46 -6.22 7.60
CA SER A 209 -16.00 -7.38 8.33
C SER A 209 -15.38 -7.48 9.73
N GLN A 210 -16.03 -8.20 10.63
CA GLN A 210 -15.49 -8.52 11.96
C GLN A 210 -14.10 -9.17 11.88
N ILE A 211 -13.24 -8.82 12.82
CA ILE A 211 -11.90 -9.42 12.99
C ILE A 211 -12.07 -10.94 13.14
N ASN A 212 -11.30 -11.70 12.37
CA ASN A 212 -11.31 -13.16 12.45
C ASN A 212 -9.97 -13.76 12.00
N THR A 213 -9.75 -15.00 12.39
CA THR A 213 -8.52 -15.77 12.15
C THR A 213 -8.59 -16.63 10.88
N SER A 214 -9.71 -16.62 10.14
CA SER A 214 -9.97 -17.52 8.98
C SER A 214 -8.96 -17.42 7.83
N ARG A 215 -8.11 -16.39 7.85
CA ARG A 215 -7.11 -16.10 6.82
C ARG A 215 -5.68 -16.42 7.28
N ILE A 216 -5.50 -17.01 8.44
CA ILE A 216 -4.22 -17.55 8.90
C ILE A 216 -4.07 -18.96 8.32
N GLY A 217 -2.92 -19.25 7.70
CA GLY A 217 -2.56 -20.59 7.23
C GLY A 217 -3.31 -21.09 6.00
N ILE A 218 -4.10 -20.24 5.33
CA ILE A 218 -4.85 -20.61 4.11
C ILE A 218 -3.93 -21.06 2.97
N TRP A 219 -2.65 -20.68 3.02
CA TRP A 219 -1.64 -21.13 2.07
C TRP A 219 -1.46 -22.65 2.05
N ASN A 220 -1.69 -23.34 3.16
CA ASN A 220 -1.59 -24.80 3.25
C ASN A 220 -2.47 -25.51 2.22
N ASN A 221 -3.66 -24.98 1.98
CA ASN A 221 -4.67 -25.60 1.11
C ASN A 221 -4.70 -24.99 -0.29
N GLN A 222 -3.94 -23.92 -0.55
CA GLN A 222 -4.04 -23.15 -1.79
C GLN A 222 -2.74 -23.06 -2.59
N LEU A 223 -1.59 -23.35 -1.97
CA LEU A 223 -0.31 -23.35 -2.65
C LEU A 223 0.20 -24.78 -2.87
N SER A 224 0.69 -25.06 -4.08
CA SER A 224 1.38 -26.32 -4.34
C SER A 224 2.70 -26.40 -3.57
N LYS A 225 3.16 -27.62 -3.27
CA LYS A 225 4.49 -27.85 -2.64
C LYS A 225 5.62 -27.17 -3.41
N ASN A 226 5.56 -27.18 -4.75
CA ASN A 226 6.55 -26.49 -5.59
C ASN A 226 6.50 -24.97 -5.42
N THR A 227 5.31 -24.38 -5.35
CA THR A 227 5.16 -22.93 -5.09
C THR A 227 5.69 -22.55 -3.71
N ILE A 228 5.41 -23.36 -2.69
CA ILE A 228 5.93 -23.16 -1.33
C ILE A 228 7.47 -23.23 -1.33
N SER A 229 8.05 -24.25 -1.97
CA SER A 229 9.50 -24.40 -2.13
C SER A 229 10.14 -23.19 -2.81
N ILE A 230 9.53 -22.66 -3.87
CA ILE A 230 10.00 -21.45 -4.54
C ILE A 230 9.92 -20.25 -3.59
N LEU A 231 8.79 -20.03 -2.90
CA LEU A 231 8.65 -18.90 -1.98
C LEU A 231 9.66 -18.94 -0.84
N GLU A 232 9.89 -20.11 -0.25
CA GLU A 232 10.89 -20.33 0.81
C GLU A 232 12.31 -20.05 0.33
N THR A 233 12.62 -20.34 -0.93
CA THR A 233 13.93 -20.00 -1.53
C THR A 233 14.24 -18.51 -1.43
N PHE A 234 13.22 -17.64 -1.55
CA PHE A 234 13.39 -16.19 -1.58
C PHE A 234 13.00 -15.47 -0.28
N CYS A 235 12.09 -16.04 0.50
CA CYS A 235 11.51 -15.39 1.68
C CYS A 235 11.76 -16.17 2.98
N GLY A 236 12.20 -17.44 2.90
CA GLY A 236 12.25 -18.35 4.04
C GLY A 236 13.11 -17.85 5.19
N SER A 237 14.32 -17.34 4.90
CA SER A 237 15.22 -16.82 5.94
C SER A 237 14.64 -15.63 6.69
N THR A 238 14.10 -14.63 5.97
CA THR A 238 13.39 -13.52 6.62
C THR A 238 12.12 -13.99 7.31
N GLY A 239 11.45 -15.00 6.77
CA GLY A 239 10.29 -15.64 7.38
C GLY A 239 10.61 -16.19 8.76
N GLU A 240 11.72 -16.91 8.90
CA GLU A 240 12.18 -17.49 10.17
C GLU A 240 12.46 -16.43 11.22
N ILE A 241 13.03 -15.27 10.85
CA ILE A 241 13.24 -14.14 11.78
C ILE A 241 11.91 -13.69 12.40
N TYR A 242 10.82 -13.71 11.62
CA TYR A 242 9.48 -13.40 12.11
C TYR A 242 8.74 -14.61 12.73
N GLY A 243 9.39 -15.76 12.84
CA GLY A 243 8.81 -16.99 13.39
C GLY A 243 8.00 -17.85 12.40
N TYR A 244 8.04 -17.55 11.10
CA TYR A 244 7.38 -18.38 10.08
C TYR A 244 8.27 -19.57 9.70
N LYS A 245 8.02 -20.72 10.31
CA LYS A 245 8.74 -21.98 10.00
C LYS A 245 8.59 -22.37 8.53
N ARG A 246 9.68 -22.82 7.92
CA ARG A 246 9.66 -23.42 6.58
C ARG A 246 8.93 -24.76 6.61
N TYR A 247 8.16 -25.00 5.57
CA TYR A 247 7.45 -26.24 5.30
C TYR A 247 8.32 -27.19 4.47
N SER A 248 9.09 -26.67 3.51
CA SER A 248 9.97 -27.49 2.68
C SER A 248 11.37 -27.58 3.28
N ASN A 249 11.95 -28.77 3.28
CA ASN A 249 13.38 -28.95 3.57
C ASN A 249 14.23 -28.77 2.30
N ASN A 250 14.19 -27.56 1.71
CA ASN A 250 14.93 -27.28 0.49
C ASN A 250 16.45 -27.40 0.73
N LYS A 251 17.08 -28.41 0.14
CA LYS A 251 18.55 -28.49 0.04
C LYS A 251 19.12 -27.30 -0.74
N GLY A 252 20.39 -26.96 -0.52
CA GLY A 252 21.08 -25.85 -1.20
C GLY A 252 20.96 -25.91 -2.74
N SER A 253 21.11 -27.09 -3.33
CA SER A 253 20.95 -27.34 -4.77
C SER A 253 19.54 -26.98 -5.28
N LYS A 254 18.49 -27.32 -4.53
CA LYS A 254 17.10 -26.97 -4.89
C LYS A 254 16.87 -25.46 -4.85
N ASN A 255 17.45 -24.75 -3.89
CA ASN A 255 17.38 -23.29 -3.81
C ASN A 255 18.08 -22.63 -5.01
N ILE A 256 19.24 -23.15 -5.43
CA ILE A 256 19.96 -22.67 -6.63
C ILE A 256 19.12 -22.92 -7.88
N LEU A 257 18.58 -24.13 -8.06
CA LEU A 257 17.72 -24.47 -9.19
C LEU A 257 16.48 -23.57 -9.25
N ASN A 258 15.78 -23.39 -8.12
CA ASN A 258 14.61 -22.51 -8.04
C ASN A 258 14.98 -21.07 -8.44
N ARG A 259 16.18 -20.58 -8.09
CA ARG A 259 16.65 -19.26 -8.53
C ARG A 259 16.83 -19.23 -10.04
N ILE A 260 17.58 -20.16 -10.61
CA ILE A 260 17.86 -20.24 -12.06
C ILE A 260 16.55 -20.29 -12.86
N VAL A 261 15.63 -21.21 -12.51
CA VAL A 261 14.34 -21.37 -13.18
C VAL A 261 13.51 -20.10 -13.11
N MET A 262 13.55 -19.39 -11.98
CA MET A 262 12.75 -18.18 -11.80
C MET A 262 13.42 -16.91 -12.35
N MET A 263 14.73 -16.91 -12.66
CA MET A 263 15.46 -15.71 -13.08
C MET A 263 14.84 -15.02 -14.30
N PRO A 264 14.51 -15.70 -15.42
CA PRO A 264 13.90 -15.02 -16.58
C PRO A 264 12.60 -14.29 -16.21
N SER A 265 11.75 -14.95 -15.42
CA SER A 265 10.50 -14.41 -14.91
C SER A 265 10.72 -13.21 -13.98
N ILE A 266 11.69 -13.30 -13.07
CA ILE A 266 12.05 -12.21 -12.16
C ILE A 266 12.56 -11.01 -12.97
N THR A 267 13.45 -11.23 -13.94
CA THR A 267 14.03 -10.19 -14.80
C THR A 267 12.92 -9.40 -15.51
N VAL A 268 11.98 -10.09 -16.16
CA VAL A 268 10.82 -9.44 -16.79
C VAL A 268 10.04 -8.58 -15.78
N GLY A 269 9.74 -9.11 -14.59
CA GLY A 269 9.01 -8.35 -13.58
C GLY A 269 9.78 -7.15 -13.02
N VAL A 270 11.10 -7.26 -12.85
CA VAL A 270 11.98 -6.15 -12.45
C VAL A 270 11.99 -5.06 -13.52
N VAL A 271 12.16 -5.43 -14.79
CA VAL A 271 12.12 -4.49 -15.93
C VAL A 271 10.77 -3.77 -15.99
N LEU A 272 9.65 -4.50 -15.88
CA LEU A 272 8.31 -3.90 -15.86
C LEU A 272 8.12 -2.92 -14.68
N LEU A 273 8.62 -3.26 -13.49
CA LEU A 273 8.59 -2.37 -12.33
C LEU A 273 9.48 -1.15 -12.51
N PHE A 274 10.63 -1.30 -13.16
CA PHE A 274 11.55 -0.22 -13.50
C PHE A 274 10.91 0.74 -14.50
N LEU A 275 10.38 0.23 -15.61
CA LEU A 275 9.64 1.00 -16.62
C LEU A 275 8.46 1.75 -15.98
N LYS A 276 7.68 1.05 -15.15
CA LYS A 276 6.58 1.68 -14.39
C LYS A 276 7.09 2.81 -13.52
N ARG A 277 8.20 2.64 -12.78
CA ARG A 277 8.81 3.69 -11.95
C ARG A 277 9.27 4.88 -12.80
N LYS A 278 9.94 4.63 -13.93
CA LYS A 278 10.39 5.69 -14.85
C LYS A 278 9.23 6.45 -15.46
N SER A 279 8.08 5.82 -15.68
CA SER A 279 6.88 6.50 -16.18
C SER A 279 6.39 7.63 -15.26
N PHE A 280 6.69 7.61 -13.96
CA PHE A 280 6.37 8.72 -13.03
C PHE A 280 7.28 9.93 -13.19
N LEU A 281 8.43 9.79 -13.87
CA LEU A 281 9.40 10.86 -14.09
C LEU A 281 9.19 11.59 -15.43
N LEU A 282 8.29 11.10 -16.29
CA LEU A 282 8.01 11.73 -17.58
C LEU A 282 7.35 13.12 -17.41
N PRO A 283 7.48 14.02 -18.40
CA PRO A 283 6.67 15.23 -18.49
C PRO A 283 5.17 14.96 -18.32
N TYR A 284 4.44 15.93 -17.76
CA TYR A 284 3.02 15.75 -17.44
C TYR A 284 2.17 15.34 -18.65
N SER A 285 2.35 16.00 -19.80
CA SER A 285 1.66 15.68 -21.05
C SER A 285 1.84 14.22 -21.46
N LEU A 286 3.08 13.71 -21.43
CA LEU A 286 3.38 12.31 -21.72
C LEU A 286 2.78 11.34 -20.70
N GLN A 287 2.78 11.70 -19.42
CA GLN A 287 2.11 10.88 -18.40
C GLN A 287 0.60 10.80 -18.64
N LYS A 288 -0.04 11.92 -18.98
CA LYS A 288 -1.48 11.98 -19.28
C LYS A 288 -1.83 11.10 -20.48
N ILE A 289 -1.05 11.19 -21.56
CA ILE A 289 -1.20 10.33 -22.75
C ILE A 289 -1.07 8.85 -22.36
N LEU A 290 -0.01 8.47 -21.63
CA LEU A 290 0.21 7.09 -21.20
C LEU A 290 -0.93 6.55 -20.33
N VAL A 291 -1.45 7.34 -19.40
CA VAL A 291 -2.59 6.94 -18.56
C VAL A 291 -3.84 6.72 -19.41
N ASN A 292 -4.13 7.63 -20.33
CA ASN A 292 -5.30 7.52 -21.20
C ASN A 292 -5.22 6.29 -22.12
N LEU A 293 -4.05 6.02 -22.71
CA LEU A 293 -3.82 4.81 -23.50
C LEU A 293 -4.02 3.52 -22.68
N LEU A 294 -3.57 3.51 -21.42
CA LEU A 294 -3.76 2.37 -20.53
C LEU A 294 -5.23 2.17 -20.12
N LYS A 295 -6.00 3.26 -19.96
CA LYS A 295 -7.45 3.19 -19.68
C LYS A 295 -8.22 2.62 -20.87
N VAL A 296 -7.98 3.13 -22.07
CA VAL A 296 -8.63 2.65 -23.32
C VAL A 296 -8.38 1.15 -23.51
N ASN A 297 -7.17 0.67 -23.23
CA ASN A 297 -6.83 -0.75 -23.32
C ASN A 297 -7.42 -1.62 -22.20
N GLN A 298 -7.84 -1.05 -21.07
CA GLN A 298 -8.57 -1.77 -20.02
C GLN A 298 -10.05 -1.93 -20.38
N VAL A 299 -10.68 -0.89 -20.91
CA VAL A 299 -12.07 -0.91 -21.39
C VAL A 299 -12.26 -1.86 -22.58
N LYS A 300 -11.32 -1.89 -23.53
CA LYS A 300 -11.35 -2.88 -24.63
C LYS A 300 -11.20 -4.33 -24.18
N LYS A 301 -10.66 -4.58 -22.99
CA LYS A 301 -10.44 -5.93 -22.43
C LYS A 301 -11.54 -6.39 -21.46
N SER A 302 -12.46 -5.52 -21.07
CA SER A 302 -13.67 -5.88 -20.33
C SER A 302 -14.83 -6.27 -21.26
N ASN A 303 -14.78 -5.82 -22.53
CA ASN A 303 -15.82 -6.04 -23.54
C ASN A 303 -15.55 -7.24 -24.48
N ASN A 304 -14.46 -7.99 -24.25
CA ASN A 304 -14.08 -9.24 -24.93
C ASN A 304 -13.72 -10.30 -23.88
#